data_AF-A0A016VUE6-F1
#
_entry.id   AF-A0A016VUE6-F1
#
_cell.length_a   1.000
_cell.length_b   1.000
_cell.length_c   1.000
_cell.angle_alpha   90.00
_cell.angle_beta   90.00
_cell.angle_gamma   90.00
#
_symmetry.space_group_name_H-M   'P 1'
#
loop_
_entity.id
_entity.type
_entity.pdbx_description
1 polymer ?
#
loop_
_entity_poly.entity_id
_entity_poly.type
_entity_poly.pdbx_seq_one_letter_code
_entity_poly.pdbx_strand_id
1 'polypeptide(L)'
;MSDTARQKFLDMHNEYRSLVAKGQAKDKLGGNAPKAARMKKMVYDCGIEATAMKPAKRCKFEHSPKEERSELGENVYTITALNVDKTNVAEMASKKWFGELETFGVGQKNYNTSTSHSLTDQKLKLATTHR
;
A
#
# COMPACT_ATOMS: atom_id res chain seq x y z
N MET A 1 -4.20 13.99 9.44
CA MET A 1 -3.08 13.10 9.82
C MET A 1 -1.99 13.93 10.51
N SER A 2 -1.04 13.35 11.23
CA SER A 2 0.19 14.07 11.65
C SER A 2 1.23 14.04 10.54
N ASP A 3 2.10 15.05 10.46
CA ASP A 3 3.15 15.09 9.42
C ASP A 3 4.13 13.92 9.52
N THR A 4 4.43 13.45 10.73
CA THR A 4 5.27 12.28 10.96
C THR A 4 4.68 11.01 10.33
N ALA A 5 3.37 10.79 10.46
CA ALA A 5 2.70 9.64 9.87
C ALA A 5 2.62 9.76 8.35
N ARG A 6 2.38 10.97 7.80
CA ARG A 6 2.44 11.24 6.35
C ARG A 6 3.81 10.89 5.79
N GLN A 7 4.87 11.38 6.44
CA GLN A 7 6.25 11.16 6.04
C GLN A 7 6.61 9.68 6.12
N LYS A 8 6.24 8.99 7.21
CA LYS A 8 6.45 7.54 7.36
C LYS A 8 5.81 6.75 6.22
N PHE A 9 4.57 7.07 5.83
CA PHE A 9 3.94 6.42 4.68
C PHE A 9 4.73 6.65 3.39
N LEU A 10 5.06 7.90 3.09
CA LEU A 10 5.74 8.27 1.87
C LEU A 10 7.12 7.61 1.75
N ASP A 11 7.88 7.61 2.84
CA ASP A 11 9.23 7.07 2.89
C ASP A 11 9.22 5.56 2.68
N MET A 12 8.38 4.83 3.43
CA MET A 12 8.31 3.38 3.31
C MET A 12 7.85 2.94 1.92
N HIS A 13 6.88 3.64 1.31
CA HIS A 13 6.46 3.32 -0.05
C HIS A 13 7.61 3.53 -1.04
N ASN A 14 8.32 4.64 -0.95
CA ASN A 14 9.43 4.92 -1.86
C ASN A 14 10.63 4.00 -1.62
N GLU A 15 10.90 3.61 -0.38
CA GLU A 15 11.93 2.62 -0.03
C GLU A 15 11.61 1.26 -0.65
N TYR A 16 10.39 0.75 -0.44
CA TYR A 16 9.95 -0.53 -1.01
C TYR A 16 9.93 -0.51 -2.54
N ARG A 17 9.45 0.59 -3.15
CA ARG A 17 9.52 0.79 -4.60
C ARG A 17 10.96 0.77 -5.11
N SER A 18 11.91 1.35 -4.37
CA SER A 18 13.34 1.29 -4.70
C SER A 18 13.88 -0.14 -4.59
N LEU A 19 13.52 -0.90 -3.55
CA LEU A 19 13.97 -2.29 -3.40
C LEU A 19 13.50 -3.17 -4.56
N VAL A 20 12.22 -3.06 -4.93
CA VAL A 20 11.67 -3.77 -6.10
C VAL A 20 12.38 -3.32 -7.37
N ALA A 21 12.54 -2.01 -7.59
CA ALA A 21 13.16 -1.49 -8.81
C ALA A 21 14.61 -1.97 -9.00
N LYS A 22 15.36 -2.12 -7.90
CA LYS A 22 16.73 -2.64 -7.90
C LYS A 22 16.81 -4.17 -8.00
N GLY A 23 15.68 -4.88 -7.92
CA GLY A 23 15.62 -6.34 -7.90
C GLY A 23 16.16 -6.92 -6.60
N GLN A 24 15.91 -6.24 -5.48
CA GLN A 24 16.38 -6.60 -4.13
C GLN A 24 15.26 -7.08 -3.21
N ALA A 25 14.00 -6.93 -3.63
CA ALA A 25 12.84 -7.39 -2.86
C ALA A 25 12.64 -8.90 -3.05
N LYS A 26 12.71 -9.68 -1.98
CA LYS A 26 12.57 -11.13 -2.01
C LYS A 26 11.15 -11.54 -2.41
N ASP A 27 11.04 -12.54 -3.28
CA ASP A 27 9.76 -13.10 -3.75
C ASP A 27 9.64 -14.56 -3.30
N LYS A 28 8.46 -14.94 -2.76
CA LYS A 28 8.20 -16.30 -2.30
C LYS A 28 8.42 -17.35 -3.39
N LEU A 29 8.07 -17.03 -4.64
CA LEU A 29 8.14 -17.96 -5.77
C LEU A 29 9.57 -18.18 -6.28
N GLY A 30 10.56 -17.50 -5.68
CA GLY A 30 11.98 -17.76 -5.90
C GLY A 30 12.75 -16.51 -6.30
N GLY A 31 13.91 -16.32 -5.66
CA GLY A 31 14.79 -15.18 -5.90
C GLY A 31 14.17 -13.87 -5.44
N ASN A 32 14.37 -12.82 -6.24
CA ASN A 32 13.84 -11.48 -5.99
C ASN A 32 12.86 -11.08 -7.10
N ALA A 33 11.99 -10.11 -6.82
CA ALA A 33 11.16 -9.46 -7.82
C ALA A 33 12.02 -8.88 -8.97
N PRO A 34 11.52 -8.88 -10.22
CA PRO A 34 12.27 -8.40 -11.36
C PRO A 34 12.56 -6.90 -11.25
N LYS A 35 13.71 -6.47 -11.80
CA LYS A 35 14.09 -5.05 -11.86
C LYS A 35 13.05 -4.25 -12.65
N ALA A 36 12.71 -3.07 -12.14
CA ALA A 36 11.78 -2.17 -12.81
C ALA A 36 12.53 -1.07 -13.55
N ALA A 37 12.33 -0.97 -14.86
CA ALA A 37 13.05 0.00 -15.70
C ALA A 37 12.67 1.46 -15.41
N ARG A 38 11.43 1.73 -14.99
CA ARG A 38 10.87 3.09 -14.85
C ARG A 38 9.95 3.24 -13.64
N MET A 39 10.38 2.77 -12.47
CA MET A 39 9.60 2.90 -11.23
C MET A 39 9.56 4.37 -10.78
N LYS A 40 8.39 5.02 -10.89
CA LYS A 40 8.22 6.44 -10.49
C LYS A 40 8.36 6.62 -8.98
N LYS A 41 8.93 7.75 -8.52
CA LYS A 41 8.88 8.15 -7.12
C LYS A 41 7.47 8.65 -6.78
N MET A 42 6.93 8.23 -5.64
CA MET A 42 5.68 8.75 -5.11
C MET A 42 5.91 10.12 -4.45
N VAL A 43 4.88 10.97 -4.52
CA VAL A 43 4.77 12.24 -3.81
C VAL A 43 3.51 12.20 -2.96
N TYR A 44 3.52 12.88 -1.81
CA TYR A 44 2.35 12.97 -0.96
C TYR A 44 1.34 13.96 -1.54
N ASP A 45 0.06 13.63 -1.47
CA ASP A 45 -1.04 14.47 -1.97
C ASP A 45 -2.14 14.56 -0.91
N CYS A 46 -2.42 15.78 -0.46
CA CYS A 46 -3.43 16.05 0.58
C CYS A 46 -4.87 15.85 0.08
N GLY A 47 -5.13 15.98 -1.23
CA GLY A 47 -6.43 15.68 -1.83
C GLY A 47 -6.71 14.17 -1.79
N ILE A 48 -5.71 13.34 -2.07
CA ILE A 48 -5.81 11.88 -1.91
C ILE A 48 -5.98 11.51 -0.42
N GLU A 49 -5.26 12.16 0.50
CA GLU A 49 -5.47 11.98 1.96
C GLU A 49 -6.93 12.26 2.35
N ALA A 50 -7.51 13.34 1.83
CA ALA A 50 -8.90 13.71 2.14
C ALA A 50 -9.89 12.63 1.66
N THR A 51 -9.66 12.03 0.50
CA THR A 51 -10.45 10.90 -0.01
C THR A 51 -10.29 9.66 0.87
N ALA A 52 -9.07 9.31 1.26
CA ALA A 52 -8.76 8.19 2.15
C ALA A 52 -9.36 8.37 3.57
N MET A 53 -9.45 9.61 4.06
CA MET A 53 -9.98 9.93 5.38
C MET A 53 -11.49 9.67 5.49
N LYS A 54 -12.26 9.81 4.40
CA LYS A 54 -13.72 9.63 4.40
C LYS A 54 -14.14 8.21 4.81
N PRO A 55 -13.68 7.12 4.14
CA PRO A 55 -14.02 5.77 4.55
C PRO A 55 -13.36 5.42 5.89
N ALA A 56 -12.17 5.95 6.18
CA ALA A 56 -11.52 5.70 7.45
C ALA A 56 -12.36 6.16 8.65
N LYS A 57 -12.99 7.34 8.56
CA LYS A 57 -13.89 7.85 9.61
C LYS A 57 -15.17 7.03 9.82
N ARG A 58 -15.53 6.13 8.89
CA ARG A 58 -16.69 5.23 9.07
C ARG A 58 -16.41 4.09 10.05
N CYS A 59 -15.14 3.85 10.38
CA CYS A 59 -14.73 2.79 11.30
C CYS A 59 -15.20 1.39 10.88
N LYS A 60 -15.30 1.14 9.57
CA LYS A 60 -15.58 -0.17 8.99
C LYS A 60 -14.34 -0.68 8.25
N PHE A 61 -13.98 -1.94 8.47
CA PHE A 61 -12.89 -2.57 7.74
C PHE A 61 -13.40 -3.13 6.41
N GLU A 62 -13.57 -2.23 5.45
CA GLU A 62 -14.06 -2.53 4.11
C GLU A 62 -13.46 -1.52 3.11
N HIS A 63 -13.43 -1.90 1.84
CA HIS A 63 -13.06 -0.98 0.77
C HIS A 63 -14.15 0.07 0.54
N SER A 64 -13.75 1.29 0.20
CA SER A 64 -14.69 2.30 -0.25
C SER A 64 -15.26 1.97 -1.65
N PRO A 65 -16.53 2.33 -1.91
CA PRO A 65 -17.13 2.25 -3.24
C PRO A 65 -16.27 2.99 -4.28
N LYS A 66 -16.18 2.45 -5.51
CA LYS A 66 -15.30 3.02 -6.56
C LYS A 66 -15.65 4.47 -6.90
N GLU A 67 -16.92 4.83 -6.77
CA GLU A 67 -17.47 6.15 -7.02
C GLU A 67 -16.90 7.19 -6.05
N GLU A 68 -16.55 6.78 -4.83
CA GLU A 68 -15.96 7.65 -3.81
C GLU A 68 -14.45 7.86 -3.99
N ARG A 69 -13.82 7.05 -4.85
CA ARG A 69 -12.37 7.02 -5.10
C ARG A 69 -12.06 6.87 -6.59
N SER A 70 -12.78 7.60 -7.44
CA SER A 70 -12.63 7.57 -8.90
C SER A 70 -11.14 7.66 -9.29
N GLU A 71 -10.68 6.72 -10.13
CA GLU A 71 -9.28 6.55 -10.56
C GLU A 71 -8.23 6.25 -9.47
N LEU A 72 -8.64 6.10 -8.21
CA LEU A 72 -7.76 5.79 -7.08
C LEU A 72 -7.84 4.31 -6.68
N GLY A 73 -6.68 3.70 -6.47
CA GLY A 73 -6.55 2.41 -5.78
C GLY A 73 -6.66 2.61 -4.26
N GLU A 74 -6.93 1.52 -3.53
CA GLU A 74 -7.10 1.55 -2.08
C GLU A 74 -6.52 0.29 -1.40
N ASN A 75 -5.85 0.48 -0.28
CA ASN A 75 -5.43 -0.50 0.71
C ASN A 75 -6.04 -0.11 2.05
N VAL A 76 -6.55 -1.11 2.76
CA VAL A 76 -7.12 -0.95 4.09
C VAL A 76 -6.36 -1.84 5.07
N TYR A 77 -6.09 -1.30 6.25
CA TYR A 77 -5.44 -2.02 7.34
C TYR A 77 -6.10 -1.62 8.66
N THR A 78 -6.23 -2.59 9.56
CA THR A 78 -6.79 -2.38 10.90
C THR A 78 -5.98 -3.15 11.93
N ILE A 79 -6.06 -2.67 13.17
CA ILE A 79 -5.49 -3.30 14.36
C ILE A 79 -6.54 -3.30 15.46
N THR A 80 -6.42 -4.22 16.41
CA THR A 80 -7.30 -4.29 17.58
C THR A 80 -6.89 -3.35 18.70
N ALA A 81 -5.59 -3.01 18.77
CA ALA A 81 -5.06 -2.08 19.76
C ALA A 81 -5.57 -0.65 19.52
N LEU A 82 -6.02 0.00 20.60
CA LEU A 82 -6.57 1.35 20.57
C LEU A 82 -5.49 2.39 20.89
N ASN A 83 -5.71 3.64 20.46
CA ASN A 83 -4.84 4.78 20.76
C ASN A 83 -3.35 4.56 20.39
N VAL A 84 -3.08 3.73 19.39
CA VAL A 84 -1.72 3.50 18.90
C VAL A 84 -1.26 4.72 18.09
N ASP A 85 0.00 5.11 18.27
CA ASP A 85 0.61 6.18 17.51
C ASP A 85 0.46 5.95 16.00
N LYS A 86 0.01 6.99 15.29
CA LYS A 86 -0.33 6.89 13.86
C LYS A 86 0.89 6.58 13.00
N THR A 87 2.07 7.01 13.42
CA THR A 87 3.34 6.71 12.75
C THR A 87 3.67 5.22 12.86
N ASN A 88 3.44 4.62 14.03
CA ASN A 88 3.60 3.18 14.21
C ASN A 88 2.59 2.39 13.38
N VAL A 89 1.32 2.82 13.35
CA VAL A 89 0.31 2.19 12.49
C VAL A 89 0.71 2.32 11.02
N ALA A 90 1.25 3.47 10.61
CA ALA A 90 1.72 3.67 9.25
C ALA A 90 2.82 2.69 8.85
N GLU A 91 3.75 2.42 9.77
CA GLU A 91 4.80 1.45 9.58
C GLU A 91 4.28 0.01 9.51
N MET A 92 3.43 -0.38 10.46
CA MET A 92 2.85 -1.73 10.50
C MET A 92 2.05 -2.04 9.24
N ALA A 93 1.23 -1.09 8.81
CA ALA A 93 0.39 -1.23 7.64
C ALA A 93 1.25 -1.38 6.37
N SER A 94 2.24 -0.48 6.20
CA SER A 94 3.16 -0.52 5.05
C SER A 94 3.93 -1.85 4.97
N LYS A 95 4.44 -2.35 6.11
CA LYS A 95 5.08 -3.67 6.18
C LYS A 95 4.13 -4.80 5.81
N LYS A 96 2.88 -4.75 6.31
CA LYS A 96 1.90 -5.81 6.09
C LYS A 96 1.59 -6.00 4.60
N TRP A 97 1.34 -4.91 3.88
CA TRP A 97 1.07 -4.99 2.44
C TRP A 97 2.31 -5.36 1.64
N PHE A 98 3.48 -4.77 1.94
CA PHE A 98 4.68 -5.11 1.18
C PHE A 98 5.12 -6.57 1.39
N GLY A 99 4.93 -7.10 2.60
CA GLY A 99 5.27 -8.47 2.96
C GLY A 99 4.47 -9.55 2.22
N GLU A 100 3.41 -9.18 1.50
CA GLU A 100 2.65 -10.09 0.65
C GLU A 100 3.55 -10.71 -0.44
N LEU A 101 4.53 -9.94 -0.95
CA LEU A 101 5.51 -10.42 -1.93
C LEU A 101 6.36 -11.57 -1.39
N GLU A 102 6.85 -11.46 -0.15
CA GLU A 102 7.65 -12.53 0.46
C GLU A 102 6.79 -13.69 0.97
N THR A 103 5.50 -13.44 1.25
CA THR A 103 4.58 -14.44 1.81
C THR A 103 3.95 -15.33 0.73
N PHE A 104 3.44 -14.71 -0.34
CA PHE A 104 2.66 -15.37 -1.39
C PHE A 104 3.43 -15.43 -2.72
N GLY A 105 4.18 -14.36 -3.02
CA GLY A 105 4.97 -14.23 -4.24
C GLY A 105 4.15 -13.89 -5.48
N VAL A 106 4.84 -13.35 -6.48
CA VAL A 106 4.25 -12.92 -7.76
C VAL A 106 4.96 -13.60 -8.93
N GLY A 107 6.28 -13.80 -8.80
CA GLY A 107 7.12 -14.42 -9.83
C GLY A 107 7.63 -13.42 -10.86
N GLN A 108 8.27 -13.95 -11.91
CA GLN A 108 9.09 -13.15 -12.85
C GLN A 108 8.32 -12.61 -14.06
N LYS A 109 7.08 -13.05 -14.28
CA LYS A 109 6.28 -12.59 -15.43
C LYS A 109 5.69 -11.21 -15.14
N ASN A 110 5.94 -10.26 -16.04
CA ASN A 110 5.31 -8.95 -16.01
C ASN A 110 3.87 -9.05 -16.52
N TYR A 111 2.90 -9.06 -15.61
CA TYR A 111 1.49 -8.97 -15.98
C TYR A 111 1.09 -7.49 -16.13
N ASN A 112 0.58 -7.10 -17.30
CA ASN A 112 -0.06 -5.80 -17.49
C ASN A 112 -1.40 -5.82 -16.74
N THR A 113 -1.50 -5.12 -15.61
CA THR A 113 -2.67 -5.17 -14.71
C THR A 113 -3.88 -4.36 -15.17
N SER A 114 -4.01 -4.11 -16.48
CA SER A 114 -5.16 -3.42 -17.10
C SER A 114 -6.38 -4.35 -17.31
N THR A 115 -6.21 -5.67 -17.26
CA THR A 115 -7.30 -6.64 -17.47
C THR A 115 -6.99 -7.96 -16.76
N SER A 116 -7.29 -8.05 -15.46
CA SER A 116 -7.28 -9.32 -14.71
C SER A 116 -8.09 -9.19 -13.42
N HIS A 117 -9.41 -9.25 -13.54
CA HIS A 117 -10.25 -9.78 -12.46
C HIS A 117 -9.95 -11.28 -12.37
N SER A 118 -8.87 -11.65 -11.65
CA SER A 118 -8.59 -12.98 -11.09
C SER A 118 -7.10 -13.01 -10.70
N LEU A 119 -6.82 -13.28 -9.43
CA LEU A 119 -5.52 -13.59 -8.79
C LEU A 119 -4.61 -12.46 -8.25
N THR A 120 -4.97 -11.16 -8.31
CA THR A 120 -4.12 -10.07 -7.76
C THR A 120 -4.89 -8.94 -7.07
N ASP A 121 -5.84 -9.27 -6.18
CA ASP A 121 -6.57 -8.28 -5.35
C ASP A 121 -5.70 -7.65 -4.22
N GLN A 122 -4.43 -7.35 -4.52
CA GLN A 122 -3.50 -6.59 -3.67
C GLN A 122 -3.00 -5.36 -4.44
N LYS A 123 -3.94 -4.48 -4.82
CA LYS A 123 -3.60 -3.17 -5.40
C LYS A 123 -3.38 -2.15 -4.29
N LEU A 124 -2.11 -2.10 -3.87
CA LEU A 124 -1.46 -1.10 -3.03
C LEU A 124 -2.09 0.32 -3.11
N LYS A 125 -2.65 0.90 -2.01
CA LYS A 125 -2.71 2.36 -1.65
C LYS A 125 -3.54 2.76 -0.40
N LEU A 126 -2.86 3.08 0.68
CA LEU A 126 -3.33 3.38 2.04
C LEU A 126 -4.48 4.35 2.35
N ALA A 127 -5.40 3.88 3.22
CA ALA A 127 -6.12 4.66 4.24
C ALA A 127 -6.01 3.96 5.61
N THR A 128 -5.73 4.70 6.69
CA THR A 128 -5.63 4.17 8.06
C THR A 128 -6.72 4.74 8.94
N THR A 129 -7.44 3.86 9.63
CA THR A 129 -8.54 4.19 10.55
C THR A 129 -8.09 4.08 12.00
N HIS A 130 -8.47 5.07 12.82
CA HIS A 130 -8.26 5.05 14.28
C HIS A 130 -9.59 4.76 14.98
N ARG A 131 -9.52 3.99 16.07
CA ARG A 131 -10.52 3.91 17.13
C ARG A 131 -9.86 4.38 18.42
#